data_AF-A0A259PUL9-F1
#
_entry.id   AF-A0A259PUL9-F1
#
_cell.length_a   1.000
_cell.length_b   1.000
_cell.length_c   1.000
_cell.angle_alpha   90.00
_cell.angle_beta   90.00
_cell.angle_gamma   90.00
#
_symmetry.space_group_name_H-M   'P 1'
#
loop_
_entity.id
_entity.type
_entity.pdbx_description
1 polymer ?
#
loop_
_entity_poly.entity_id
_entity_poly.type
_entity_poly.pdbx_seq_one_letter_code
_entity_poly.pdbx_strand_id
1 'polypeptide(L)' 'MIILYGIPNCDTVKKARAWLGAQGVAHAFHDFKKHGVPEAALDAWLAALGWEALVNRKGTTWRGLDDATRAAV' A
#
# COMPACT_ATOMS: atom_id res chain seq x y z
N MET A 1 10.77 10.33 10.86
CA MET A 1 9.41 10.86 10.59
C MET A 1 8.56 9.71 10.06
N ILE A 2 7.35 9.51 10.56
CA ILE A 2 6.47 8.43 10.08
C ILE A 2 5.78 8.87 8.79
N ILE A 3 5.78 8.01 7.78
CA ILE A 3 5.04 8.21 6.54
C ILE A 3 4.06 7.07 6.40
N LEU A 4 2.77 7.39 6.28
CA LEU A 4 1.73 6.45 5.96
C LEU A 4 1.52 6.44 4.45
N TYR A 5 1.69 5.28 3.83
CA TYR A 5 1.50 5.09 2.40
C TYR A 5 0.14 4.47 2.10
N GLY A 6 -0.55 4.95 1.06
CA GLY A 6 -1.81 4.36 0.65
C GLY A 6 -2.61 5.19 -0.34
N ILE A 7 -3.89 4.87 -0.47
CA ILE A 7 -4.86 5.67 -1.23
C ILE A 7 -5.89 6.28 -0.27
N PRO A 8 -6.39 7.50 -0.54
CA PRO A 8 -7.26 8.23 0.38
C PRO A 8 -8.60 7.53 0.62
N ASN A 9 -9.08 6.78 -0.37
CA ASN A 9 -10.38 6.09 -0.31
C ASN A 9 -10.29 4.63 0.14
N CYS A 10 -9.20 4.24 0.81
CA CYS A 10 -9.10 2.93 1.46
C CYS A 10 -9.49 3.04 2.94
N ASP A 11 -10.47 2.25 3.38
CA ASP A 11 -10.97 2.30 4.76
C ASP A 11 -9.90 1.94 5.79
N THR A 12 -9.02 0.98 5.49
CA THR A 12 -7.89 0.63 6.36
C THR A 12 -6.92 1.79 6.51
N VAL A 13 -6.62 2.52 5.43
CA VAL A 13 -5.75 3.71 5.46
C VAL A 13 -6.41 4.83 6.28
N LYS A 14 -7.71 5.07 6.10
CA LYS A 14 -8.46 6.06 6.90
C LYS A 14 -8.42 5.71 8.39
N LYS A 15 -8.63 4.44 8.75
CA LYS A 15 -8.52 3.97 10.13
C LYS A 15 -7.12 4.16 10.70
N ALA A 16 -6.07 3.85 9.94
CA ALA A 16 -4.69 4.06 10.36
C ALA A 16 -4.38 5.55 10.60
N ARG A 17 -4.81 6.47 9.72
CA ARG A 17 -4.65 7.92 9.90
C ARG A 17 -5.37 8.42 11.15
N ALA A 18 -6.62 7.98 11.34
CA ALA A 18 -7.41 8.36 12.50
C ALA A 18 -6.75 7.88 13.81
N TRP A 19 -6.25 6.65 13.82
CA TRP A 19 -5.55 6.09 14.97
C TRP A 19 -4.25 6.86 15.27
N LEU A 20 -3.41 7.10 14.26
CA LEU A 20 -2.17 7.88 14.43
C LEU A 20 -2.46 9.29 14.96
N GLY A 21 -3.51 9.94 14.44
CA GLY A 21 -3.97 11.25 14.94
C GLY A 21 -4.43 11.18 16.40
N ALA A 22 -5.21 10.17 16.77
CA ALA A 22 -5.67 9.97 18.14
C ALA A 22 -4.53 9.70 19.15
N GLN A 23 -3.43 9.08 18.69
CA GLN A 23 -2.23 8.85 19.49
C GLN A 23 -1.28 10.07 19.52
N GLY A 24 -1.62 11.18 18.84
CA GLY A 24 -0.73 12.34 18.73
C GLY A 24 0.54 12.06 17.92
N VAL A 25 0.56 11.01 17.11
CA VAL A 25 1.73 10.62 16.31
C VAL A 25 1.77 11.45 15.03
N ALA A 26 2.75 12.34 14.94
CA ALA A 26 3.02 13.11 13.74
C ALA A 26 3.38 12.18 12.58
N HIS A 27 2.59 12.25 11.50
CA HIS A 27 2.78 11.43 10.31
C HIS A 27 2.47 12.22 9.04
N ALA A 28 3.24 11.95 7.99
CA ALA A 28 2.90 12.37 6.63
C ALA A 28 2.02 11.31 5.96
N PHE A 29 1.23 11.71 4.96
CA PHE A 29 0.47 10.78 4.14
C PHE A 29 0.97 10.85 2.68
N HIS A 30 1.43 9.72 2.15
CA HIS A 30 1.82 9.59 0.75
C HIS A 30 0.68 8.95 -0.05
N ASP A 31 0.06 9.75 -0.92
CA ASP A 31 -1.05 9.32 -1.76
C ASP A 31 -0.56 8.68 -3.06
N PHE A 32 -0.71 7.35 -3.17
CA PHE A 32 -0.32 6.62 -4.37
C PHE A 32 -1.09 7.03 -5.63
N LYS A 33 -2.32 7.55 -5.51
CA LYS A 33 -3.08 8.01 -6.69
C LYS A 33 -2.53 9.32 -7.26
N LYS A 34 -1.92 10.15 -6.42
CA LYS A 34 -1.39 11.45 -6.83
C LYS A 34 0.09 11.41 -7.15
N HIS A 35 0.85 10.64 -6.39
CA HIS A 35 2.31 10.66 -6.41
C HIS A 35 2.92 9.35 -6.92
N GLY A 36 2.10 8.35 -7.22
CA GLY A 36 2.58 7.01 -7.57
C GLY A 36 3.22 6.29 -6.38
N VAL A 37 3.69 5.07 -6.63
CA VAL A 37 4.49 4.30 -5.66
C VAL A 37 5.95 4.73 -5.80
N PRO A 38 6.62 5.19 -4.72
CA PRO A 38 8.03 5.58 -4.81
C PRO A 38 8.91 4.35 -5.04
N GLU A 39 9.71 4.35 -6.12
CA GLU A 39 10.55 3.22 -6.52
C GLU A 39 11.53 2.80 -5.42
N ALA A 40 12.28 3.75 -4.85
CA ALA A 40 13.23 3.45 -3.77
C ALA A 40 12.57 2.84 -2.52
N ALA A 41 11.32 3.21 -2.24
CA ALA A 41 10.58 2.62 -1.12
C ALA A 41 10.08 1.22 -1.46
N LEU A 42 9.62 1.02 -2.70
CA LEU A 42 9.20 -0.29 -3.21
C LEU A 42 10.34 -1.30 -3.16
N ASP A 43 11.55 -0.92 -3.60
CA ASP A 43 12.73 -1.79 -3.54
C ASP A 43 13.04 -2.22 -2.10
N ALA A 44 12.97 -1.29 -1.15
CA ALA A 44 13.17 -1.58 0.26
C ALA A 44 12.09 -2.51 0.82
N TRP A 45 10.82 -2.32 0.44
CA TRP A 45 9.72 -3.18 0.88
C TRP A 45 9.80 -4.58 0.29
N LEU A 46 10.18 -4.69 -0.99
CA LEU A 46 10.41 -5.97 -1.66
C LEU A 46 11.52 -6.75 -0.97
N ALA A 47 12.64 -6.10 -0.65
CA ALA A 47 13.74 -6.72 0.08
C ALA A 47 13.33 -7.17 1.50
N ALA A 48 12.44 -6.44 2.16
CA ALA A 48 12.04 -6.72 3.54
C ALA A 48 10.94 -7.78 3.68
N LEU A 49 9.96 -7.80 2.76
CA LEU A 49 8.71 -8.57 2.93
C LEU A 49 8.40 -9.50 1.75
N GLY A 50 9.10 -9.37 0.62
CA GLY A 50 8.72 -10.04 -0.63
C GLY A 50 7.51 -9.38 -1.30
N TRP A 51 7.27 -9.70 -2.57
CA TRP A 51 6.23 -9.06 -3.36
C TRP A 51 4.82 -9.54 -2.99
N GLU A 52 4.69 -10.78 -2.54
CA GLU A 52 3.43 -11.44 -2.20
C GLU A 52 2.71 -10.73 -1.05
N ALA A 53 3.47 -10.19 -0.10
CA ALA A 53 2.94 -9.44 1.03
C ALA A 53 2.49 -8.01 0.64
N LEU A 54 3.08 -7.44 -0.41
CA LEU A 54 2.79 -6.08 -0.88
C LEU A 54 1.57 -6.04 -1.82
N VAL A 55 1.32 -7.12 -2.55
CA VAL A 55 0.21 -7.21 -3.51
C VAL A 55 -1.05 -7.75 -2.85
N ASN A 56 -2.13 -6.97 -2.91
CA ASN A 56 -3.44 -7.43 -2.45
C ASN A 56 -4.08 -8.44 -3.43
N ARG A 57 -3.73 -9.72 -3.29
CA ARG A 57 -4.28 -10.82 -4.09
C ARG A 57 -5.79 -11.08 -3.87
N LYS A 58 -6.39 -10.50 -2.83
CA LYS A 58 -7.85 -10.59 -2.57
C LYS A 58 -8.63 -9.43 -3.22
N GLY A 59 -7.92 -8.39 -3.66
CA GLY A 59 -8.48 -7.18 -4.25
C GLY A 59 -9.15 -7.42 -5.60
N THR A 60 -9.99 -6.47 -6.02
CA THR A 60 -10.63 -6.51 -7.34
C THR A 60 -9.62 -6.40 -8.47
N THR A 61 -8.56 -5.60 -8.30
CA THR A 61 -7.49 -5.47 -9.30
C THR A 61 -6.84 -6.81 -9.61
N TRP A 62 -6.51 -7.61 -8.58
CA TRP A 62 -5.93 -8.95 -8.78
C TRP A 62 -6.92 -9.91 -9.44
N ARG A 63 -8.19 -9.91 -8.98
CA ARG A 63 -9.24 -10.76 -9.55
C ARG A 63 -9.60 -10.39 -11.00
N GLY A 64 -9.30 -9.18 -11.43
CA GLY A 64 -9.51 -8.72 -12.80
C GLY A 64 -8.39 -9.09 -13.78
N LEU A 65 -7.24 -9.59 -13.30
CA LEU A 65 -6.19 -10.12 -14.16
C LEU A 65 -6.66 -11.43 -14.79
N ASP A 66 -6.19 -11.76 -15.99
CA ASP A 66 -6.45 -13.08 -16.59
C ASP A 66 -5.74 -14.21 -15.83
N ASP A 67 -6.20 -15.44 -16.07
CA ASP A 67 -5.72 -16.63 -15.37
C ASP A 67 -4.23 -16.89 -15.65
N ALA A 68 -3.77 -16.62 -16.87
CA ALA A 68 -2.38 -16.80 -17.26
C ALA A 68 -1.44 -15.87 -16.48
N THR A 69 -1.83 -14.60 -16.34
CA THR A 69 -1.10 -13.58 -15.58
C THR A 69 -1.03 -13.94 -14.11
N ARG A 70 -2.12 -14.46 -13.52
CA ARG A 70 -2.13 -14.88 -12.11
C ARG A 70 -1.35 -16.18 -11.86
N ALA A 71 -1.18 -17.02 -12.88
CA ALA A 71 -0.42 -18.27 -12.80
C ALA A 71 1.08 -18.09 -13.09
N ALA A 72 1.46 -16.99 -13.74
CA ALA A 72 2.84 -16.67 -14.10
C ALA A 72 3.68 -16.11 -12.94
N VAL A 73 3.09 -15.99 -11.74
CA VAL A 73 3.64 -15.33 -10.55
C VAL A 73 3.61 -16.25 -9.34
#